data_AF-A0A1V4RCI2-F1
#
_entry.id   AF-A0A1V4RCI2-F1
#
_cell.length_a   1.000
_cell.length_b   1.000
_cell.length_c   1.000
_cell.angle_alpha   90.00
_cell.angle_beta   90.00
_cell.angle_gamma   90.00
#
_symmetry.space_group_name_H-M   'P 1'
#
loop_
_entity.id
_entity.type
_entity.pdbx_description
1 polymer ?
#
loop_
_entity_poly.entity_id
_entity_poly.type
_entity_poly.pdbx_seq_one_letter_code
_entity_poly.pdbx_strand_id
1 'polypeptide(L)'
;MVQKEVKGSKCIWILGIIIILYILKDLPGIIRFKYYHSFFILDYPEKFIIIRYCFSIALRIFLTASVIGLFLKKDIFRRALIFFSFFNIFTLYWKHPVPVFRKIINEIFKKMAAINAYPSYVLMKNYDKILYSSLAAVYIVDILFSLSLIYFLTRPYVKKHFIR
;
A
#
# COMPACT_ATOMS: atom_id res chain seq x y z
N MET A 1 21.69 18.09 23.80
CA MET A 1 20.48 17.22 23.87
C MET A 1 19.30 17.79 23.08
N VAL A 2 18.99 19.09 23.21
CA VAL A 2 17.85 19.78 22.56
C VAL A 2 17.76 19.61 21.04
N GLN A 3 18.87 19.70 20.29
CA GLN A 3 18.86 19.53 18.83
C GLN A 3 18.40 18.13 18.35
N LYS A 4 18.66 17.07 19.14
CA LYS A 4 18.25 15.70 18.77
C LYS A 4 16.74 15.51 18.95
N GLU A 5 16.13 16.17 19.93
CA GLU A 5 14.69 16.07 20.21
C GLU A 5 13.84 16.79 19.17
N VAL A 6 14.27 17.98 18.73
CA VAL A 6 13.57 18.74 17.67
C VAL A 6 13.59 17.97 16.34
N LYS A 7 14.70 17.28 16.03
CA LYS A 7 14.84 16.49 14.80
C LYS A 7 13.92 15.26 14.81
N GLY A 8 13.81 14.56 15.95
CA GLY A 8 12.95 13.38 16.08
C GLY A 8 11.46 13.70 15.91
N SER A 9 10.98 14.80 16.48
CA SER A 9 9.58 15.24 16.31
C SER A 9 9.27 15.59 14.85
N LYS A 10 10.17 16.26 14.13
CA LYS A 10 9.99 16.57 12.70
C LYS A 10 9.90 15.31 11.84
N CYS A 11 10.74 14.30 12.10
CA CYS A 11 10.72 13.05 11.34
C CYS A 11 9.39 12.28 11.51
N ILE A 12 8.80 12.27 12.72
CA ILE A 12 7.49 11.65 12.98
C ILE A 12 6.39 12.34 12.16
N TRP A 13 6.42 13.67 12.09
CA TRP A 13 5.48 14.45 11.27
C TRP A 13 5.61 14.14 9.78
N ILE A 14 6.83 14.17 9.24
CA ILE A 14 7.09 13.84 7.84
C ILE A 14 6.58 12.43 7.51
N LEU A 15 6.85 11.47 8.39
CA LEU A 15 6.37 10.10 8.22
C LEU A 15 4.84 10.03 8.17
N GLY A 16 4.16 10.68 9.11
CA GLY A 16 2.69 10.70 9.13
C GLY A 16 2.10 11.33 7.86
N ILE A 17 2.71 12.41 7.35
CA ILE A 17 2.30 13.02 6.08
C ILE A 17 2.48 12.04 4.91
N ILE A 18 3.61 11.34 4.82
CA ILE A 18 3.86 10.34 3.78
C ILE A 18 2.78 9.24 3.83
N ILE A 19 2.43 8.74 5.02
CA ILE A 19 1.39 7.72 5.17
C ILE A 19 0.01 8.28 4.76
N ILE A 20 -0.33 9.53 5.11
CA ILE A 20 -1.57 10.17 4.69
C ILE A 20 -1.64 10.29 3.17
N LEU A 21 -0.56 10.75 2.52
CA LEU A 21 -0.51 10.86 1.05
C LEU A 21 -0.69 9.48 0.39
N TYR A 22 -0.11 8.43 0.96
CA TYR A 22 -0.33 7.05 0.53
C TYR A 22 -1.81 6.64 0.64
N ILE A 23 -2.47 6.92 1.76
CA ILE A 23 -3.91 6.64 1.95
C ILE A 23 -4.77 7.39 0.94
N LEU A 24 -4.48 8.68 0.74
CA LEU A 24 -5.23 9.55 -0.18
C LEU A 24 -5.10 9.11 -1.63
N LYS A 25 -3.91 8.69 -2.06
CA LYS A 25 -3.68 8.16 -3.42
C LYS A 25 -4.63 7.01 -3.74
N ASP A 26 -4.88 6.12 -2.78
CA ASP A 26 -5.68 4.93 -3.05
C ASP A 26 -7.18 5.14 -2.80
N LEU A 27 -7.59 6.26 -2.19
CA LEU A 27 -8.98 6.60 -1.85
C LEU A 27 -9.95 6.52 -3.06
N PRO A 28 -9.60 7.06 -4.25
CA PRO A 28 -10.48 7.05 -5.42
C PRO A 28 -10.89 5.64 -5.87
N GLY A 29 -9.97 4.67 -5.73
CA GLY A 29 -10.21 3.27 -6.11
C GLY A 29 -11.14 2.51 -5.16
N ILE A 30 -11.28 2.98 -3.91
CA ILE A 30 -12.17 2.36 -2.93
C ILE A 30 -13.54 3.02 -2.89
N ILE A 31 -13.65 4.34 -3.03
CA ILE A 31 -14.95 5.01 -2.94
C ILE A 31 -15.96 4.48 -3.97
N ARG A 32 -15.46 3.95 -5.10
CA ARG A 32 -16.29 3.37 -6.16
C ARG A 32 -16.24 1.84 -6.12
N PHE A 33 -17.15 1.22 -5.38
CA PHE A 33 -17.28 -0.25 -5.35
C PHE A 33 -17.38 -0.84 -6.76
N LYS A 34 -18.12 -0.22 -7.71
CA LYS A 34 -18.18 -0.68 -9.11
C LYS A 34 -16.80 -0.73 -9.79
N TYR A 35 -15.93 0.25 -9.51
CA TYR A 35 -14.56 0.26 -10.04
C TYR A 35 -13.76 -0.87 -9.41
N TYR A 36 -13.76 -0.98 -8.07
CA TYR A 36 -13.10 -2.06 -7.34
C TYR A 36 -13.55 -3.43 -7.84
N HIS A 37 -14.86 -3.67 -7.84
CA HIS A 37 -15.52 -4.89 -8.30
C HIS A 37 -15.07 -5.28 -9.70
N SER A 38 -15.01 -4.32 -10.64
CA SER A 38 -14.60 -4.61 -12.02
C SER A 38 -13.22 -5.27 -12.10
N PHE A 39 -12.25 -4.94 -11.24
CA PHE A 39 -10.91 -5.53 -11.29
C PHE A 39 -10.82 -6.96 -10.74
N PHE A 40 -11.82 -7.41 -9.97
CA PHE A 40 -11.78 -8.71 -9.28
C PHE A 40 -12.85 -9.72 -9.76
N ILE A 41 -13.92 -9.27 -10.45
CA ILE A 41 -15.05 -10.11 -10.89
C ILE A 41 -14.63 -11.38 -11.63
N LEU A 42 -13.59 -11.30 -12.48
CA LEU A 42 -13.31 -12.36 -13.45
C LEU A 42 -12.73 -13.63 -12.82
N ASP A 43 -12.18 -13.55 -11.61
CA ASP A 43 -11.36 -14.63 -11.04
C ASP A 43 -11.78 -15.06 -9.63
N TYR A 44 -12.73 -14.36 -8.99
CA TYR A 44 -13.12 -14.64 -7.60
C TYR A 44 -14.64 -14.57 -7.37
N PRO A 45 -15.19 -15.38 -6.45
CA PRO A 45 -16.59 -15.27 -6.01
C PRO A 45 -16.90 -13.89 -5.43
N GLU A 46 -18.10 -13.36 -5.69
CA GLU A 46 -18.52 -12.03 -5.23
C GLU A 46 -18.35 -11.83 -3.72
N LYS A 47 -18.64 -12.86 -2.91
CA LYS A 47 -18.42 -12.86 -1.45
C LYS A 47 -16.97 -12.53 -1.07
N PHE A 48 -16.00 -13.07 -1.80
CA PHE A 48 -14.59 -12.81 -1.57
C PHE A 48 -14.22 -11.35 -1.88
N ILE A 49 -14.77 -10.82 -2.96
CA ILE A 49 -14.56 -9.42 -3.37
C ILE A 49 -15.11 -8.46 -2.31
N ILE A 50 -16.30 -8.74 -1.77
CA ILE A 50 -16.92 -7.95 -0.70
C ILE A 50 -16.08 -7.99 0.58
N ILE A 51 -15.68 -9.18 1.02
CA ILE A 51 -14.84 -9.34 2.24
C ILE A 51 -13.56 -8.53 2.10
N ARG A 52 -12.88 -8.67 0.96
CA ARG A 52 -11.63 -7.96 0.66
C ARG A 52 -11.83 -6.44 0.61
N TYR A 53 -12.94 -5.99 0.03
CA TYR A 53 -13.30 -4.57 -0.02
C TYR A 53 -13.52 -3.99 1.39
N CYS A 54 -14.35 -4.65 2.20
CA CYS A 54 -14.59 -4.27 3.60
C CYS A 54 -13.30 -4.27 4.42
N PHE A 55 -12.46 -5.30 4.24
CA PHE A 55 -11.17 -5.40 4.90
C PHE A 55 -10.24 -4.26 4.48
N SER A 56 -10.19 -3.92 3.20
CA SER A 56 -9.38 -2.81 2.68
C SER A 56 -9.84 -1.45 3.22
N ILE A 57 -11.14 -1.24 3.43
CA ILE A 57 -11.68 -0.03 4.07
C ILE A 57 -11.27 0.00 5.55
N ALA A 58 -11.52 -1.09 6.27
CA ALA A 58 -11.19 -1.20 7.69
C ALA A 58 -9.70 -0.93 7.96
N LEU A 59 -8.82 -1.51 7.14
CA LEU A 59 -7.38 -1.26 7.21
C LEU A 59 -7.03 0.22 7.02
N ARG A 60 -7.71 0.95 6.13
CA ARG A 60 -7.44 2.39 5.92
C ARG A 60 -7.96 3.26 7.03
N ILE A 61 -9.12 2.94 7.60
CA ILE A 61 -9.63 3.62 8.80
C ILE A 61 -8.65 3.41 9.94
N PHE A 62 -8.20 2.18 10.15
CA PHE A 62 -7.19 1.83 11.16
C PHE A 62 -5.86 2.55 10.92
N LEU A 63 -5.38 2.61 9.68
CA LEU A 63 -4.13 3.28 9.34
C LEU A 63 -4.24 4.80 9.55
N THR A 64 -5.35 5.41 9.13
CA THR A 64 -5.64 6.84 9.37
C THR A 64 -5.67 7.13 10.86
N ALA A 65 -6.41 6.34 11.65
CA ALA A 65 -6.48 6.48 13.10
C ALA A 65 -5.09 6.34 13.74
N SER A 66 -4.27 5.41 13.24
CA SER A 66 -2.90 5.22 13.72
C SER A 66 -1.98 6.40 13.39
N VAL A 67 -2.14 7.05 12.24
CA VAL A 67 -1.39 8.27 11.91
C VAL A 67 -1.82 9.45 12.77
N ILE A 68 -3.12 9.65 12.98
CA ILE A 68 -3.63 10.68 13.89
C ILE A 68 -3.06 10.44 15.29
N GLY A 69 -3.10 9.20 15.75
CA GLY A 69 -2.51 8.77 17.01
C GLY A 69 -0.99 8.96 17.10
N LEU A 70 -0.28 8.82 15.97
CA LEU A 70 1.15 9.09 15.86
C LEU A 70 1.45 10.59 16.04
N PHE A 71 0.61 11.49 15.50
CA PHE A 71 0.74 12.94 15.74
C PHE A 71 0.42 13.32 17.20
N LEU A 72 -0.52 12.62 17.83
CA LEU A 72 -0.80 12.73 19.26
C LEU A 72 0.25 12.05 20.15
N LYS A 73 1.31 11.48 19.55
CA LYS A 73 2.45 10.88 20.25
C LYS A 73 2.03 9.79 21.24
N LYS A 74 1.02 8.97 20.96
CA LYS A 74 0.64 7.85 21.82
C LYS A 74 1.34 6.55 21.40
N ASP A 75 1.93 5.83 22.35
CA ASP A 75 2.73 4.62 22.07
C ASP A 75 1.89 3.49 21.47
N ILE A 76 0.60 3.40 21.81
CA ILE A 76 -0.30 2.38 21.26
C ILE A 76 -0.40 2.46 19.73
N PHE A 77 -0.50 3.65 19.16
CA PHE A 77 -0.60 3.83 17.71
C PHE A 77 0.74 3.61 16.99
N ARG A 78 1.87 3.89 17.66
CA ARG A 78 3.19 3.49 17.17
C ARG A 78 3.29 1.96 17.04
N ARG A 79 2.86 1.22 18.07
CA ARG A 79 2.84 -0.25 18.04
C ARG A 79 1.86 -0.79 17.00
N ALA A 80 0.69 -0.16 16.87
CA ALA A 80 -0.30 -0.47 15.84
C ALA A 80 0.28 -0.34 14.42
N LEU A 81 1.04 0.72 14.12
CA LEU A 81 1.72 0.88 12.83
C LEU A 81 2.80 -0.16 12.57
N ILE A 82 3.57 -0.53 13.61
CA ILE A 82 4.55 -1.63 13.49
C ILE A 82 3.84 -2.94 13.18
N PHE A 83 2.78 -3.26 13.92
CA PHE A 83 1.97 -4.45 13.69
C PHE A 83 1.37 -4.44 12.27
N PHE A 84 0.81 -3.32 11.84
CA PHE A 84 0.29 -3.15 10.48
C PHE A 84 1.37 -3.36 9.42
N SER A 85 2.59 -2.89 9.66
CA SER A 85 3.71 -3.07 8.73
C SER A 85 4.08 -4.55 8.58
N PHE A 86 4.13 -5.31 9.68
CA PHE A 86 4.30 -6.76 9.61
C PHE A 86 3.13 -7.44 8.90
N PHE A 87 1.91 -7.07 9.27
CA PHE A 87 0.70 -7.59 8.65
C PHE A 87 0.69 -7.36 7.13
N ASN A 88 1.10 -6.17 6.67
CA ASN A 88 1.20 -5.84 5.25
C ASN A 88 2.21 -6.75 4.54
N ILE A 89 3.38 -7.02 5.13
CA ILE A 89 4.37 -7.96 4.56
C ILE A 89 3.76 -9.37 4.41
N PHE A 90 3.11 -9.89 5.45
CA PHE A 90 2.53 -11.25 5.42
C PHE A 90 1.32 -11.39 4.50
N THR A 91 0.65 -10.29 4.16
CA THR A 91 -0.56 -10.29 3.33
C THR A 91 -0.34 -9.72 1.92
N LEU A 92 0.91 -9.56 1.48
CA LEU A 92 1.23 -9.04 0.15
C LEU A 92 0.57 -9.81 -1.00
N TYR A 93 0.63 -11.15 -0.95
CA TYR A 93 0.04 -12.01 -1.98
C TYR A 93 -1.48 -11.81 -2.06
N TRP A 94 -2.11 -11.58 -0.92
CA TRP A 94 -3.53 -11.27 -0.85
C TRP A 94 -3.80 -9.86 -1.39
N LYS A 95 -2.98 -8.87 -1.03
CA LYS A 95 -3.16 -7.46 -1.42
C LYS A 95 -2.94 -7.22 -2.91
N HIS A 96 -2.03 -7.93 -3.55
CA HIS A 96 -1.76 -7.80 -4.99
C HIS A 96 -1.84 -9.17 -5.66
N PRO A 97 -3.04 -9.69 -5.93
CA PRO A 97 -3.18 -10.98 -6.57
C PRO A 97 -2.86 -10.86 -8.07
N VAL A 98 -2.21 -11.89 -8.61
CA VAL A 98 -1.79 -11.97 -10.02
C VAL A 98 -2.91 -11.59 -11.02
N PRO A 99 -4.17 -12.01 -10.86
CA PRO A 99 -5.21 -11.71 -11.84
C PRO A 99 -5.53 -10.21 -11.97
N VAL A 100 -5.37 -9.43 -10.91
CA VAL A 100 -5.54 -7.96 -10.96
C VAL A 100 -4.46 -7.33 -11.84
N PHE A 101 -3.21 -7.76 -11.67
CA PHE A 101 -2.11 -7.27 -12.49
C PHE A 101 -2.26 -7.68 -13.96
N ARG A 102 -2.72 -8.91 -14.20
CA ARG A 102 -3.09 -9.41 -15.54
C ARG A 102 -4.08 -8.45 -16.21
N LYS A 103 -5.13 -8.05 -15.48
CA LYS A 103 -6.13 -7.10 -16.00
C LYS A 103 -5.56 -5.72 -16.25
N ILE A 104 -4.76 -5.17 -15.33
CA ILE A 104 -4.13 -3.86 -15.49
C ILE A 104 -3.26 -3.83 -16.76
N ILE A 105 -2.42 -4.85 -16.95
CA ILE A 105 -1.53 -4.94 -18.11
C ILE A 105 -2.34 -5.09 -19.40
N ASN A 106 -3.41 -5.90 -19.39
CA ASN A 106 -4.30 -6.03 -20.55
C ASN A 106 -4.93 -4.70 -20.95
N GLU A 107 -5.38 -3.90 -19.99
CA GLU A 107 -5.96 -2.57 -20.26
C GLU A 107 -4.90 -1.58 -20.77
N ILE A 108 -3.67 -1.63 -20.25
CA ILE A 108 -2.55 -0.84 -20.77
C ILE A 108 -2.24 -1.26 -22.22
N PHE A 109 -2.19 -2.55 -22.52
CA PHE A 109 -1.85 -3.07 -23.84
C PHE A 109 -2.93 -2.74 -24.87
N LYS A 110 -4.22 -2.83 -24.51
CA LYS A 110 -5.32 -2.36 -25.36
C LYS A 110 -5.17 -0.88 -25.72
N LYS A 111 -4.84 -0.03 -24.74
CA LYS A 111 -4.62 1.40 -24.97
C LYS A 111 -3.42 1.66 -25.87
N MET A 112 -2.30 0.93 -25.65
CA MET A 112 -1.09 1.05 -26.47
C MET A 112 -1.30 0.57 -27.91
N ALA A 113 -2.07 -0.49 -28.11
CA ALA A 113 -2.45 -0.98 -29.44
C ALA A 113 -3.35 0.02 -30.16
N ALA A 114 -4.31 0.65 -29.46
CA ALA A 114 -5.20 1.66 -30.02
C ALA A 114 -4.49 2.93 -30.53
N ILE A 115 -3.31 3.25 -29.99
CA ILE A 115 -2.49 4.39 -30.40
C ILE A 115 -1.36 4.00 -31.37
N ASN A 116 -1.36 2.77 -31.92
CA ASN A 116 -0.33 2.22 -32.81
C ASN A 116 1.12 2.35 -32.29
N ALA A 117 1.30 2.56 -30.98
CA ALA A 117 2.63 2.80 -30.40
C ALA A 117 3.48 1.52 -30.36
N TYR A 118 2.85 0.34 -30.34
CA TYR A 118 3.54 -0.95 -30.31
C TYR A 118 2.76 -2.00 -31.11
N PRO A 119 3.44 -2.81 -31.93
CA PRO A 119 2.79 -3.94 -32.59
C PRO A 119 2.42 -5.02 -31.56
N SER A 120 1.20 -5.54 -31.68
CA SER A 120 0.55 -6.48 -30.75
C SER A 120 1.39 -7.74 -30.45
N TYR A 121 2.20 -8.21 -31.41
CA TYR A 121 3.04 -9.38 -31.24
C TYR A 121 4.22 -9.17 -30.24
N VAL A 122 4.79 -7.97 -30.18
CA VAL A 122 5.90 -7.64 -29.25
C VAL A 122 5.38 -7.54 -27.82
N LEU A 123 4.16 -7.03 -27.66
CA LEU A 123 3.46 -6.94 -26.39
C LEU A 123 3.15 -8.35 -25.83
N MET A 124 2.65 -9.27 -26.67
CA MET A 124 2.35 -10.64 -26.23
C MET A 124 3.62 -11.44 -25.86
N LYS A 125 4.71 -11.29 -26.62
CA LYS A 125 5.98 -12.01 -26.34
C LYS A 125 6.57 -11.68 -24.97
N ASN A 126 6.36 -10.45 -24.48
CA ASN A 126 6.91 -9.99 -23.21
C ASN A 126 5.88 -9.96 -22.07
N TYR A 127 4.66 -10.45 -22.30
CA TYR A 127 3.53 -10.31 -21.38
C TYR A 127 3.86 -10.81 -19.97
N ASP A 128 4.28 -12.08 -19.84
CA ASP A 128 4.56 -12.69 -18.53
C ASP A 128 5.75 -12.02 -17.84
N LYS A 129 6.78 -11.65 -18.60
CA LYS A 129 7.94 -10.94 -18.07
C LYS A 129 7.51 -9.59 -17.48
N ILE A 130 6.67 -8.83 -18.18
CA ILE A 130 6.14 -7.54 -17.70
C ILE A 130 5.22 -7.75 -16.49
N LEU A 131 4.37 -8.79 -16.50
CA LEU A 131 3.49 -9.16 -15.41
C LEU A 131 4.24 -9.43 -14.11
N TYR A 132 5.16 -10.41 -14.13
CA TYR A 132 5.88 -10.82 -12.94
C TYR A 132 6.91 -9.79 -12.48
N SER A 133 7.54 -9.05 -13.40
CA SER A 133 8.46 -7.96 -13.00
C SER A 133 7.72 -6.79 -12.34
N SER A 134 6.54 -6.40 -12.85
CA SER A 134 5.71 -5.36 -12.24
C SER A 134 5.23 -5.80 -10.85
N LEU A 135 4.78 -7.04 -10.72
CA LEU A 135 4.33 -7.61 -9.44
C LEU A 135 5.48 -7.65 -8.42
N ALA A 136 6.65 -8.15 -8.84
CA ALA A 136 7.85 -8.20 -8.01
C ALA A 136 8.29 -6.80 -7.57
N ALA A 137 8.29 -5.82 -8.49
CA ALA A 137 8.63 -4.45 -8.17
C ALA A 137 7.69 -3.86 -7.10
N VAL A 138 6.38 -4.08 -7.23
CA VAL A 138 5.39 -3.63 -6.24
C VAL A 138 5.60 -4.31 -4.89
N TYR A 139 5.86 -5.62 -4.85
CA TYR A 139 6.18 -6.32 -3.61
C TYR A 139 7.44 -5.80 -2.94
N ILE A 140 8.52 -5.60 -3.70
CA ILE A 140 9.78 -5.07 -3.17
C ILE A 140 9.54 -3.70 -2.54
N VAL A 141 8.82 -2.80 -3.23
CA VAL A 141 8.50 -1.47 -2.71
C VAL A 141 7.69 -1.56 -1.40
N ASP A 142 6.63 -2.37 -1.36
CA ASP A 142 5.80 -2.52 -0.15
C ASP A 142 6.59 -3.14 1.01
N ILE A 143 7.47 -4.12 0.75
CA ILE A 143 8.36 -4.73 1.77
C ILE A 143 9.34 -3.71 2.30
N LEU A 144 10.08 -3.02 1.42
CA LEU A 144 11.09 -2.04 1.83
C LEU A 144 10.46 -0.89 2.62
N PHE A 145 9.29 -0.42 2.19
CA PHE A 145 8.54 0.60 2.91
C PHE A 145 8.12 0.11 4.30
N SER A 146 7.56 -1.10 4.40
CA SER A 146 7.13 -1.69 5.67
C SER A 146 8.30 -1.95 6.63
N LEU A 147 9.44 -2.45 6.12
CA LEU A 147 10.66 -2.64 6.91
C LEU A 147 11.23 -1.30 7.38
N SER A 148 11.21 -0.28 6.53
CA SER A 148 11.65 1.08 6.89
C SER A 148 10.79 1.67 8.01
N LEU A 149 9.47 1.47 7.96
CA LEU A 149 8.54 1.86 9.02
C LEU A 149 8.85 1.15 10.33
N ILE A 150 8.99 -0.18 10.31
CA ILE A 150 9.31 -0.99 11.49
C ILE A 150 10.62 -0.51 12.10
N TYR A 151 11.67 -0.37 11.29
CA TYR A 151 12.98 0.06 11.73
C TYR A 151 12.96 1.48 12.32
N PHE A 152 12.29 2.42 11.67
CA PHE A 152 12.18 3.79 12.16
C PHE A 152 11.42 3.86 13.49
N LEU A 153 10.26 3.19 13.59
CA LEU A 153 9.40 3.26 14.77
C LEU A 153 9.91 2.44 15.97
N THR A 154 10.85 1.51 15.76
CA THR A 154 11.48 0.74 16.86
C THR A 154 12.70 1.44 17.45
N ARG A 155 13.28 2.44 16.77
CA ARG A 155 14.48 3.14 17.25
C ARG A 155 14.25 3.82 18.61
N PRO A 156 15.16 3.66 19.59
CA PRO A 156 14.99 4.20 20.95
C PRO A 156 14.74 5.70 20.99
N TYR A 157 15.41 6.47 20.10
CA TYR A 157 15.24 7.92 20.05
C TYR A 157 13.86 8.33 19.51
N VAL A 158 13.23 7.54 18.63
CA VAL A 158 11.86 7.77 18.16
C VAL A 158 10.88 7.41 19.27
N LYS A 159 11.08 6.24 19.91
CA LYS A 159 10.24 5.75 21.00
C LYS A 159 10.13 6.74 22.17
N LYS A 160 11.20 7.47 22.49
CA LYS A 160 11.20 8.51 23.55
C LYS A 160 10.20 9.64 23.34
N HIS A 161 9.75 9.87 22.11
CA HIS A 161 8.76 10.90 21.81
C HIS A 161 7.32 10.47 22.08
N PHE A 162 7.06 9.20 22.39
CA PHE A 162 5.72 8.69 22.61
C PHE A 162 5.40 8.55 24.11
N ILE A 163 4.25 9.07 24.51
CA ILE A 163 3.68 8.91 25.84
C ILE A 163 3.08 7.50 25.90
N ARG A 164 3.35 6.79 26.99
CA ARG A 164 2.77 5.46 27.25
C ARG A 164 1.25 5.51 27.24
#